data_AF-A0A9D8BYH3-F1
#
_entry.id   AF-A0A9D8BYH3-F1
#
_cell.length_a   1.000
_cell.length_b   1.000
_cell.length_c   1.000
_cell.angle_alpha   90.00
_cell.angle_beta   90.00
_cell.angle_gamma   90.00
#
_symmetry.space_group_name_H-M   'P 1'
#
loop_
_entity.id
_entity.type
_entity.pdbx_description
1 polymer ?
#
loop_
_entity_poly.entity_id
_entity_poly.type
_entity_poly.pdbx_seq_one_letter_code
_entity_poly.pdbx_strand_id
1 'polypeptide(L)' 'MMKTIPPMLWQASAERLAASPITSYISFLKQTRDLTFNDYQSLWQWSVDDIEGFWASIWEHFKVQSATPAPGY' A
#
# COMPACT_ATOMS: atom_id res chain seq x y z
N MET A 1 -18.80 -6.91 29.65
CA MET A 1 -18.50 -5.48 29.39
C MET A 1 -18.76 -5.21 27.91
N MET A 2 -19.73 -4.37 27.55
CA MET A 2 -19.93 -3.96 26.16
C MET A 2 -18.89 -2.88 25.82
N LYS A 3 -17.95 -3.16 24.90
CA LYS A 3 -17.09 -2.13 24.31
C LYS A 3 -17.94 -1.25 23.41
N THR A 4 -18.10 0.02 23.73
CA THR A 4 -18.68 1.01 22.83
C THR A 4 -17.69 1.32 21.71
N ILE A 5 -18.14 1.28 20.46
CA ILE A 5 -17.34 1.70 19.30
C ILE A 5 -17.28 3.23 19.33
N PRO A 6 -16.09 3.85 19.33
CA PRO A 6 -15.98 5.30 19.31
C PRO A 6 -16.65 5.87 18.05
N PRO A 7 -17.32 7.04 18.15
CA PRO A 7 -17.98 7.64 16.99
C PRO A 7 -16.96 7.94 15.89
N MET A 8 -17.30 7.63 14.64
CA MET A 8 -16.45 7.91 13.49
C MET A 8 -16.36 9.42 13.27
N LEU A 9 -15.20 9.99 13.59
CA LEU A 9 -15.00 11.44 13.53
C LEU A 9 -14.83 11.96 12.10
N TRP A 10 -14.33 11.10 11.20
CA TRP A 10 -14.04 11.47 9.82
C TRP A 10 -13.95 10.24 8.92
N GLN A 11 -14.30 10.43 7.64
CA GLN A 11 -14.09 9.45 6.57
C GLN A 11 -13.77 10.18 5.26
N ALA A 12 -12.83 9.65 4.48
CA ALA A 12 -12.55 10.15 3.15
C ALA A 12 -13.75 9.94 2.22
N SER A 13 -13.96 10.88 1.28
CA SER A 13 -14.94 10.67 0.21
C SER A 13 -14.43 9.64 -0.79
N ALA A 14 -15.34 9.04 -1.57
CA ALA A 14 -15.00 8.07 -2.59
C ALA A 14 -14.04 8.65 -3.65
N GLU A 15 -14.22 9.92 -4.03
CA GLU A 15 -13.34 10.61 -4.98
C GLU A 15 -11.93 10.76 -4.42
N ARG A 16 -11.81 11.10 -3.13
CA ARG A 16 -10.51 11.19 -2.46
C ARG A 16 -9.80 9.84 -2.39
N LEU A 17 -10.54 8.76 -2.10
CA LEU A 17 -9.99 7.42 -2.10
C LEU A 17 -9.52 7.02 -3.51
N ALA A 18 -10.35 7.24 -4.53
CA ALA A 18 -10.02 6.91 -5.93
C ALA A 18 -8.80 7.67 -6.45
N ALA A 19 -8.63 8.94 -6.08
CA ALA A 19 -7.51 9.78 -6.49
C ALA A 19 -6.25 9.64 -5.62
N SER A 20 -6.28 8.79 -4.57
CA SER A 20 -5.15 8.67 -3.65
C SER A 20 -3.97 7.90 -4.26
N PRO A 21 -2.72 8.26 -3.93
CA PRO A 21 -1.54 7.50 -4.36
C PRO A 21 -1.59 6.03 -3.95
N ILE A 22 -2.18 5.72 -2.80
CA ILE A 22 -2.25 4.33 -2.31
C ILE A 22 -3.19 3.46 -3.15
N THR A 23 -4.29 4.01 -3.67
CA THR A 23 -5.17 3.29 -4.61
C THR A 23 -4.46 2.99 -5.92
N SER A 24 -3.66 3.94 -6.42
CA SER A 24 -2.82 3.73 -7.61
C SER A 24 -1.77 2.64 -7.37
N TYR A 25 -1.12 2.68 -6.21
CA TYR A 25 -0.12 1.70 -5.80
C TYR A 25 -0.69 0.28 -5.67
N ILE A 26 -1.84 0.11 -5.01
CA ILE A 26 -2.53 -1.19 -4.91
C ILE A 26 -2.86 -1.74 -6.32
N SER A 27 -3.32 -0.87 -7.22
CA SER A 27 -3.61 -1.26 -8.61
C SER A 27 -2.35 -1.71 -9.36
N PHE A 28 -1.23 -1.02 -9.14
CA PHE A 28 0.08 -1.39 -9.69
C PHE A 28 0.56 -2.75 -9.15
N LEU A 29 0.44 -3.00 -7.85
CA LEU A 29 0.82 -4.29 -7.24
C LEU A 29 0.01 -5.44 -7.83
N LYS A 30 -1.30 -5.25 -8.03
CA LYS A 30 -2.14 -6.24 -8.71
C LYS A 30 -1.68 -6.51 -10.14
N GLN A 31 -1.35 -5.48 -10.90
CA GLN A 31 -0.97 -5.63 -12.32
C GLN A 31 0.43 -6.22 -12.51
N THR A 32 1.36 -5.91 -11.62
CA THR A 32 2.78 -6.27 -11.79
C THR A 32 3.21 -7.51 -11.01
N ARG A 33 2.51 -7.84 -9.92
CA ARG A 33 2.89 -8.89 -8.97
C ARG A 33 1.74 -9.84 -8.62
N ASP A 34 0.56 -9.66 -9.22
CA ASP A 34 -0.66 -10.42 -8.92
C ASP A 34 -1.07 -10.38 -7.43
N LEU A 35 -0.66 -9.32 -6.73
CA LEU A 35 -0.98 -9.13 -5.31
C LEU A 35 -2.34 -8.43 -5.18
N THR A 36 -3.23 -9.01 -4.39
CA THR A 36 -4.55 -8.46 -4.08
C THR A 36 -4.75 -8.37 -2.58
N PHE A 37 -5.39 -7.28 -2.14
CA PHE A 37 -5.59 -6.96 -0.74
C PHE A 37 -7.06 -6.64 -0.49
N ASN A 38 -7.64 -7.23 0.54
CA ASN A 38 -9.05 -7.02 0.89
C ASN A 38 -9.27 -5.72 1.66
N ASP A 39 -8.23 -5.26 2.35
CA ASP A 39 -8.22 -4.04 3.16
C ASP A 39 -6.79 -3.50 3.31
N TYR A 40 -6.68 -2.31 3.92
CA TYR A 40 -5.37 -1.72 4.21
C TYR A 40 -4.54 -2.57 5.18
N GLN A 41 -5.17 -3.32 6.09
CA GLN A 41 -4.48 -4.15 7.07
C GLN A 41 -3.71 -5.29 6.39
N SER A 42 -4.31 -5.93 5.40
CA SER A 42 -3.68 -7.00 4.60
C SER A 42 -2.53 -6.48 3.74
N LEU A 43 -2.66 -5.27 3.16
CA LEU A 43 -1.54 -4.59 2.48
C LEU A 43 -0.39 -4.29 3.46
N TRP A 44 -0.72 -3.76 4.64
CA TRP A 44 0.27 -3.46 5.67
C TRP A 44 0.97 -4.71 6.15
N GLN A 45 0.23 -5.80 6.40
CA GLN A 45 0.79 -7.07 6.84
C GLN A 45 1.80 -7.61 5.82
N TRP A 46 1.44 -7.63 4.53
CA TRP A 46 2.39 -7.98 3.47
C TRP A 46 3.62 -7.07 3.48
N SER A 47 3.45 -5.76 3.65
CA SER A 47 4.58 -4.82 3.62
C SER A 47 5.63 -5.04 4.70
N VAL A 48 5.24 -5.67 5.82
CA VAL A 48 6.16 -6.00 6.93
C VAL A 48 6.62 -7.45 6.89
N ASP A 49 5.83 -8.36 6.34
CA ASP A 49 6.20 -9.77 6.19
C ASP A 49 7.20 -9.99 5.04
N ASP A 50 7.04 -9.25 3.94
CA ASP A 50 7.92 -9.26 2.77
C ASP A 50 8.50 -7.85 2.55
N ILE A 51 9.41 -7.47 3.45
CA ILE A 51 10.01 -6.12 3.46
C ILE A 51 10.83 -5.84 2.18
N GLU A 52 11.44 -6.89 1.63
CA GLU A 52 12.26 -6.88 0.43
C GLU A 52 11.41 -6.64 -0.82
N GLY A 53 10.37 -7.45 -1.02
CA GLY A 53 9.40 -7.27 -2.10
C GLY A 53 8.67 -5.94 -2.00
N PHE A 54 8.34 -5.49 -0.78
CA PHE A 54 7.74 -4.18 -0.54
C PHE A 54 8.64 -3.05 -1.04
N TRP A 55 9.90 -2.96 -0.60
CA TRP A 55 10.77 -1.86 -1.02
C TRP A 55 11.12 -1.89 -2.49
N ALA A 56 11.31 -3.06 -3.09
CA ALA A 56 11.49 -3.20 -4.54
C ALA A 56 10.30 -2.61 -5.30
N SER A 57 9.08 -2.92 -4.86
CA SER A 57 7.85 -2.42 -5.50
C SER A 57 7.64 -0.92 -5.34
N ILE A 58 8.08 -0.31 -4.23
CA ILE A 58 8.08 1.15 -4.04
C ILE A 58 9.02 1.82 -5.05
N TRP A 59 10.24 1.30 -5.22
CA TRP A 59 11.21 1.84 -6.17
C TRP A 59 10.68 1.80 -7.61
N GLU A 60 10.07 0.69 -8.00
CA GLU A 60 9.48 0.55 -9.33
C GLU A 60 8.26 1.47 -9.53
N HIS A 61 7.32 1.48 -8.58
CA HIS A 61 6.09 2.24 -8.71
C HIS A 61 6.37 3.75 -8.80
N PHE A 62 7.22 4.26 -7.90
CA PHE A 62 7.57 5.67 -7.85
C PHE A 62 8.73 6.05 -8.77
N LYS A 63 9.27 5.09 -9.53
CA LYS A 63 10.38 5.27 -10.47
C LYS A 63 11.57 5.97 -9.82
N VAL A 64 11.92 5.51 -8.61
CA VAL A 64 13.01 6.10 -7.82
C VAL A 64 14.31 6.02 -8.61
N GLN A 65 14.97 7.16 -8.80
CA GLN A 65 16.26 7.26 -9.47
C GLN A 65 17.36 7.39 -8.43
N SER A 66 18.41 6.57 -8.56
CA SER A 66 19.56 6.58 -7.66
C SER A 66 20.86 6.41 -8.43
N ALA A 67 21.91 7.08 -7.98
CA ALA A 67 23.26 6.92 -8.52
C ALA A 67 23.88 5.55 -8.20
N THR A 68 23.38 4.90 -7.15
CA THR A 68 23.74 3.52 -6.78
C THR A 68 22.52 2.62 -7.03
N PRO A 69 22.66 1.41 -7.58
CA PRO A 69 21.52 0.50 -7.77
C PRO A 69 20.73 0.32 -6.48
N ALA A 70 19.44 -0.01 -6.59
CA ALA A 70 18.66 -0.44 -5.44
C ALA A 70 19.42 -1.55 -4.70
N PRO A 71 19.36 -1.60 -3.36
CA PRO A 71 19.91 -2.74 -2.64
C PRO A 71 19.31 -4.01 -3.23
N GLY A 72 20.15 -5.02 -3.48
CA GLY A 72 19.70 -6.31 -3.99
C GLY A 72 18.90 -7.01 -2.92
N TYR A 73 17.58 -6.85 -3.01
CA TYR A 73 16.56 -7.58 -2.29
C TYR A 73 15.97 -8.60 -3.27
#